data_AF-A0A3D8VS98-F1
#
_entry.id   AF-A0A3D8VS98-F1
#
_cell.length_a   1.000
_cell.length_b   1.000
_cell.length_c   1.000
_cell.angle_alpha   90.00
_cell.angle_beta   90.00
_cell.angle_gamma   90.00
#
_symmetry.space_group_name_H-M   'P 1'
#
loop_
_entity.id
_entity.type
_entity.pdbx_description
1 polymer ?
#
loop_
_entity_poly.entity_id
_entity_poly.type
_entity_poly.pdbx_seq_one_letter_code
_entity_poly.pdbx_strand_id
1 'polypeptide(L)'
;MTVFLLIFSFIIDGVLLFALFIMMKKVRKTEELELRQKQVASEIEDLFTSYLMEIKEENKRMESLVRKKSAPSDSQNTQNENRNDKVNSHSEKKVIADKEASPSYTLPELNEKESYQPSFHSQVFELKEKGYSNEEIARKLDKGKTEIELLFKFHQKPTKKT
;
A
#
# COMPACT_ATOMS: atom_id res chain seq x y z
N MET A 1 -35.36 -43.64 -49.24
CA MET A 1 -34.16 -42.78 -49.39
C MET A 1 -34.40 -41.35 -48.90
N THR A 2 -35.45 -40.67 -49.35
CA THR A 2 -35.78 -39.28 -48.94
C THR A 2 -36.12 -39.13 -47.46
N VAL A 3 -36.85 -40.08 -46.88
CA VAL A 3 -37.22 -40.06 -45.44
C VAL A 3 -35.99 -40.11 -44.54
N PHE A 4 -34.98 -40.91 -44.91
CA PHE A 4 -33.72 -40.99 -44.18
C PHE A 4 -32.96 -39.65 -44.20
N LEU A 5 -32.95 -38.97 -45.35
CA LEU A 5 -32.36 -37.63 -45.47
C LEU A 5 -33.10 -36.58 -44.64
N LEU A 6 -34.44 -36.65 -44.55
CA LEU A 6 -35.23 -35.76 -43.69
C LEU A 6 -34.93 -35.95 -42.20
N ILE A 7 -34.77 -37.20 -41.76
CA ILE A 7 -34.40 -37.50 -40.37
C ILE A 7 -33.02 -36.93 -40.05
N PHE A 8 -32.05 -37.09 -40.96
CA PHE A 8 -30.72 -36.52 -40.78
C PHE A 8 -30.72 -34.99 -40.75
N SER A 9 -31.49 -34.34 -41.62
CA SER A 9 -31.66 -32.87 -41.59
C SER A 9 -32.20 -32.42 -40.24
N PHE A 10 -33.25 -33.09 -39.75
CA PHE A 10 -33.87 -32.75 -38.47
C PHE A 10 -32.92 -32.92 -37.28
N ILE A 11 -32.08 -33.97 -37.30
CA ILE A 11 -31.05 -34.18 -36.27
C ILE A 11 -30.02 -33.05 -36.29
N ILE A 12 -29.55 -32.65 -37.47
CA ILE A 12 -28.57 -31.56 -37.63
C ILE A 12 -29.17 -30.24 -37.13
N ASP A 13 -30.41 -29.94 -37.49
CA ASP A 13 -31.11 -28.74 -37.03
C ASP A 13 -31.25 -28.74 -35.49
N GLY A 14 -31.57 -29.89 -34.89
CA GLY A 14 -31.63 -30.05 -33.43
C GLY A 14 -30.27 -29.80 -32.75
N VAL A 15 -29.18 -30.32 -33.31
CA VAL A 15 -27.81 -30.08 -32.81
C VAL A 15 -27.43 -28.61 -32.93
N LEU A 16 -27.83 -27.94 -34.02
CA LEU A 16 -27.55 -26.53 -34.27
C LEU A 16 -28.29 -25.63 -33.27
N LEU A 17 -29.56 -25.93 -32.99
CA LEU A 17 -30.34 -25.26 -31.94
C LEU A 17 -29.74 -25.49 -30.55
N PHE A 18 -29.29 -26.71 -30.26
CA PHE A 18 -28.63 -27.02 -28.99
C PHE A 18 -27.33 -26.25 -28.80
N ALA A 19 -26.51 -26.16 -29.86
CA ALA A 19 -25.29 -25.36 -29.87
C ALA A 19 -25.60 -23.87 -29.64
N LEU A 20 -26.63 -23.34 -30.30
CA LEU A 20 -27.09 -21.96 -30.12
C LEU A 20 -27.55 -21.70 -28.67
N PHE A 21 -28.24 -22.66 -28.05
CA PHE A 21 -28.65 -22.56 -26.65
C PHE A 21 -27.46 -22.53 -25.68
N ILE A 22 -26.45 -23.39 -25.89
CA ILE A 22 -25.21 -23.37 -25.08
C ILE A 22 -24.52 -22.02 -25.22
N MET A 23 -24.40 -21.51 -26.45
CA MET A 23 -23.76 -20.23 -26.72
C MET A 23 -24.50 -19.08 -26.04
N MET A 24 -25.84 -19.06 -26.10
CA MET A 24 -26.66 -18.06 -25.40
C MET A 24 -26.41 -18.09 -23.88
N LYS A 25 -26.30 -19.27 -23.27
CA LYS A 25 -25.97 -19.39 -21.84
C LYS A 25 -24.56 -18.86 -21.53
N LYS A 26 -23.58 -19.15 -22.38
CA LYS A 26 -22.20 -18.68 -22.21
C LYS A 26 -22.11 -17.16 -22.28
N VAL A 27 -22.79 -16.55 -23.25
CA VAL A 27 -22.83 -15.09 -23.45
C VAL A 27 -23.49 -14.36 -22.28
N ARG A 28 -24.63 -14.87 -21.79
CA ARG A 28 -25.33 -14.26 -20.64
C ARG A 28 -24.51 -14.33 -19.35
N LYS A 29 -23.80 -15.44 -19.13
CA LYS A 29 -22.92 -15.60 -17.95
C LYS A 29 -21.77 -14.59 -17.95
N THR A 30 -21.16 -14.32 -19.11
CA THR A 30 -20.06 -13.36 -19.20
C THR A 30 -20.53 -11.93 -18.95
N GLU A 31 -21.72 -11.57 -19.43
CA GLU A 31 -22.32 -10.24 -19.22
C GLU A 31 -22.63 -9.96 -17.73
N GLU A 32 -23.19 -10.95 -17.02
CA GLU A 32 -23.42 -10.82 -15.56
C GLU A 32 -22.10 -10.68 -14.78
N LEU A 33 -21.06 -11.41 -15.18
CA LEU A 33 -19.75 -11.35 -14.54
C LEU A 33 -19.08 -9.98 -14.73
N GLU A 34 -19.18 -9.36 -15.91
CA GLU A 34 -18.65 -8.01 -16.15
C GLU A 34 -19.35 -6.95 -15.29
N LEU A 35 -20.67 -7.04 -15.17
CA LEU A 35 -21.45 -6.10 -14.36
C LEU A 35 -21.12 -6.24 -12.86
N ARG A 36 -20.97 -7.48 -12.38
CA ARG A 36 -20.50 -7.76 -11.01
C ARG A 36 -19.07 -7.26 -10.78
N GLN A 37 -18.17 -7.43 -11.73
CA GLN A 37 -16.80 -6.88 -11.61
C GLN A 37 -16.80 -5.37 -11.46
N LYS A 38 -17.61 -4.66 -12.26
CA LYS A 38 -17.73 -3.20 -12.17
C LYS A 38 -18.30 -2.75 -10.82
N GLN A 39 -19.30 -3.46 -10.30
CA GLN A 39 -19.87 -3.17 -8.98
C GLN A 39 -18.83 -3.36 -7.88
N VAL A 40 -18.14 -4.51 -7.86
CA VAL A 40 -17.09 -4.80 -6.86
C VAL A 40 -15.94 -3.78 -6.96
N ALA A 41 -15.55 -3.37 -8.16
CA ALA A 41 -14.54 -2.33 -8.34
C ALA A 41 -14.96 -0.98 -7.71
N SER A 42 -16.23 -0.57 -7.90
CA SER A 42 -16.77 0.64 -7.27
C SER A 42 -16.77 0.53 -5.74
N GLU A 43 -17.22 -0.60 -5.19
CA GLU A 43 -17.23 -0.83 -3.73
C GLU A 43 -15.81 -0.77 -3.14
N ILE A 44 -14.82 -1.26 -3.88
CA ILE A 44 -13.40 -1.18 -3.51
C ILE A 44 -12.91 0.28 -3.55
N GLU A 45 -13.23 1.04 -4.60
CA GLU A 45 -12.87 2.46 -4.71
C GLU A 45 -13.45 3.31 -3.57
N ASP A 46 -14.72 3.06 -3.20
CA ASP A 46 -15.38 3.73 -2.09
C ASP A 46 -14.71 3.38 -0.74
N LEU A 47 -14.40 2.10 -0.51
CA LEU A 47 -13.70 1.66 0.70
C LEU A 47 -12.30 2.27 0.80
N PHE A 48 -11.53 2.29 -0.30
CA PHE A 48 -10.22 2.92 -0.34
C PHE A 48 -10.32 4.43 -0.07
N THR A 49 -11.33 5.10 -0.62
CA THR A 49 -11.54 6.53 -0.39
C THR A 49 -11.84 6.80 1.09
N SER A 50 -12.72 5.99 1.70
CA SER A 50 -13.01 6.05 3.13
C SER A 50 -11.75 5.86 3.97
N TYR A 51 -10.94 4.84 3.65
CA TYR A 51 -9.71 4.52 4.37
C TYR A 51 -8.62 5.60 4.20
N LEU A 52 -8.42 6.11 2.99
CA LEU A 52 -7.49 7.21 2.73
C LEU A 52 -7.92 8.50 3.43
N MET A 53 -9.22 8.75 3.53
CA MET A 53 -9.77 9.88 4.27
C MET A 53 -9.50 9.73 5.78
N GLU A 54 -9.74 8.54 6.34
CA GLU A 54 -9.46 8.22 7.74
C GLU A 54 -7.97 8.39 8.08
N ILE A 55 -7.06 7.84 7.27
CA ILE A 55 -5.61 8.02 7.47
C ILE A 55 -5.21 9.50 7.37
N LYS A 56 -5.75 10.23 6.40
CA LYS A 56 -5.45 11.67 6.24
C LYS A 56 -5.93 12.46 7.45
N GLU A 57 -7.09 12.14 7.98
CA GLU A 57 -7.64 12.76 9.17
C GLU A 57 -6.80 12.42 10.41
N GLU A 58 -6.40 11.15 10.57
CA GLU A 58 -5.53 10.71 11.66
C GLU A 58 -4.17 11.41 11.61
N ASN A 59 -3.54 11.51 10.44
CA ASN A 59 -2.30 12.26 10.25
C ASN A 59 -2.45 13.73 10.68
N LYS A 60 -3.56 14.37 10.30
CA LYS A 60 -3.85 15.77 10.70
C LYS A 60 -4.08 15.89 12.21
N ARG A 61 -4.73 14.89 12.82
CA ARG A 61 -4.93 14.81 14.27
C ARG A 61 -3.60 14.67 14.99
N MET A 62 -2.71 13.81 14.52
CA MET A 62 -1.36 13.66 15.08
C MET A 62 -0.56 14.96 14.96
N GLU A 63 -0.59 15.62 13.80
CA GLU A 63 0.06 16.92 13.60
C GLU A 63 -0.46 17.96 14.60
N SER A 64 -1.77 17.98 14.86
CA SER A 64 -2.37 18.91 15.84
C SER A 64 -1.92 18.61 17.28
N LEU A 65 -1.76 17.34 17.65
CA LEU A 65 -1.27 16.93 18.97
C LEU A 65 0.20 17.29 19.15
N VAL A 66 1.03 17.07 18.12
CA VAL A 66 2.44 17.46 18.12
C VAL A 66 2.56 18.98 18.22
N ARG A 67 1.88 19.75 17.36
CA ARG A 67 1.88 21.23 17.43
C ARG A 67 1.40 21.76 18.78
N LYS A 68 0.36 21.16 19.37
CA LYS A 68 -0.18 21.54 20.68
C LYS A 68 0.77 21.21 21.83
N LYS A 69 1.59 20.15 21.71
CA LYS A 69 2.58 19.74 22.71
C LYS A 69 3.91 20.50 22.60
N SER A 70 4.19 21.09 21.43
CA SER A 70 5.42 21.87 21.15
C SER A 70 5.32 23.37 21.47
N ALA A 71 4.21 23.88 21.99
CA ALA A 71 4.06 25.27 22.37
C ALA A 71 4.07 25.44 23.91
N PRO A 72 5.12 26.03 24.52
CA PRO A 72 4.97 26.66 25.82
C PRO A 72 4.26 28.00 25.64
N SER A 73 3.48 28.37 26.66
CA SER A 73 2.80 29.66 26.79
C SER A 73 3.66 30.84 26.32
N ASP A 74 3.15 31.63 25.39
CA ASP A 74 3.21 33.07 25.58
C ASP A 74 2.10 33.82 24.83
N SER A 75 1.87 35.00 25.36
CA SER A 75 0.76 35.91 25.19
C SER A 75 0.67 36.56 23.80
N GLN A 76 -0.58 36.85 23.42
CA GLN A 76 -1.04 38.01 22.65
C GLN A 76 -0.63 38.21 21.18
N ASN A 77 -1.67 38.38 20.37
CA ASN A 77 -1.90 39.51 19.44
C ASN A 77 -0.84 39.78 18.37
N THR A 78 -1.20 39.57 17.10
CA THR A 78 -1.46 40.65 16.12
C THR A 78 -1.38 40.07 14.71
N GLN A 79 -2.52 40.11 14.04
CA GLN A 79 -2.66 39.99 12.60
C GLN A 79 -2.04 41.25 11.98
N ASN A 80 -0.97 41.13 11.17
CA ASN A 80 -0.71 42.13 10.15
C ASN A 80 0.15 41.66 8.98
N GLU A 81 -0.21 42.25 7.86
CA GLU A 81 0.12 42.01 6.47
C GLU A 81 1.54 42.40 6.01
N ASN A 82 1.86 41.86 4.83
CA ASN A 82 2.63 42.45 3.72
C ASN A 82 4.17 42.35 3.66
N ARG A 83 4.59 41.46 2.73
CA ARG A 83 5.41 41.71 1.52
C ARG A 83 6.52 42.76 1.63
N ASN A 84 7.80 42.38 1.45
CA ASN A 84 8.43 42.36 0.11
C ASN A 84 9.89 41.79 0.09
N ASP A 85 10.18 41.12 -1.03
CA ASP A 85 11.43 41.01 -1.81
C ASP A 85 12.78 40.45 -1.29
N LYS A 86 13.08 39.26 -1.83
CA LYS A 86 14.23 38.85 -2.67
C LYS A 86 15.72 39.03 -2.23
N VAL A 87 16.36 37.85 -2.16
CA VAL A 87 17.57 37.39 -2.92
C VAL A 87 18.98 37.69 -2.36
N ASN A 88 19.71 36.58 -2.16
CA ASN A 88 21.16 36.31 -2.22
C ASN A 88 22.15 37.43 -1.84
N SER A 89 23.11 37.11 -0.97
CA SER A 89 24.34 36.40 -1.40
C SER A 89 25.29 36.18 -0.23
N HIS A 90 26.10 35.14 -0.37
CA HIS A 90 27.25 34.74 0.44
C HIS A 90 28.17 35.90 0.89
N SER A 91 28.62 35.82 2.15
CA SER A 91 30.00 36.18 2.47
C SER A 91 30.48 35.39 3.69
N GLU A 92 31.40 34.47 3.44
CA GLU A 92 32.28 33.88 4.44
C GLU A 92 33.19 34.97 5.01
N LYS A 93 33.31 35.04 6.35
CA LYS A 93 34.54 35.50 7.00
C LYS A 93 34.76 34.81 8.36
N LYS A 94 35.52 33.74 8.27
CA LYS A 94 36.53 33.17 9.17
C LYS A 94 36.97 34.00 10.42
N VAL A 95 37.02 33.27 11.56
CA VAL A 95 37.96 33.27 12.73
C VAL A 95 37.91 34.48 13.71
N ILE A 96 38.04 34.41 15.05
CA ILE A 96 38.60 33.47 16.06
C ILE A 96 37.81 33.60 17.39
N ALA A 97 37.73 32.47 18.09
CA ALA A 97 37.50 32.21 19.52
C ALA A 97 37.36 33.36 20.53
N ASP A 98 36.37 33.21 21.42
CA ASP A 98 36.64 32.91 22.83
C ASP A 98 35.61 31.91 23.39
N LYS A 99 36.14 30.94 24.13
CA LYS A 99 35.42 29.89 24.86
C LYS A 99 34.67 30.53 26.01
N GLU A 100 33.44 30.10 26.28
CA GLU A 100 33.08 29.46 27.56
C GLU A 100 31.61 28.98 27.58
N ALA A 101 31.40 27.88 28.32
CA ALA A 101 30.14 27.24 28.70
C ALA A 101 29.32 26.54 27.59
N SER A 102 29.75 25.35 27.17
CA SER A 102 28.81 24.33 26.67
C SER A 102 27.93 23.85 27.83
N PRO A 103 26.58 23.82 27.72
CA PRO A 103 25.82 22.92 28.56
C PRO A 103 26.21 21.50 28.12
N SER A 104 26.86 20.77 29.04
CA SER A 104 27.15 19.35 28.91
C SER A 104 25.86 18.62 28.54
N TYR A 105 25.73 18.23 27.28
CA TYR A 105 24.65 17.36 26.85
C TYR A 105 24.94 15.97 27.39
N THR A 106 24.27 15.60 28.48
CA THR A 106 24.28 14.23 28.97
C THR A 106 23.30 13.44 28.11
N LEU A 107 23.84 12.63 27.20
CA LEU A 107 23.08 11.66 26.43
C LEU A 107 22.33 10.76 27.43
N PRO A 108 20.98 10.69 27.40
CA PRO A 108 20.25 9.78 28.27
C PRO A 108 20.76 8.36 28.03
N GLU A 109 21.13 7.65 29.10
CA GLU A 109 21.38 6.21 29.00
C GLU A 109 20.09 5.58 28.44
N LEU A 110 20.20 5.05 27.22
CA LEU A 110 19.21 4.17 26.62
C LEU A 110 19.04 3.00 27.58
N ASN A 111 18.03 3.09 28.45
CA ASN A 111 17.48 1.91 29.08
C ASN A 111 16.86 1.09 27.95
N GLU A 112 17.68 0.21 27.39
CA GLU A 112 17.35 -0.77 26.38
C GLU A 112 16.13 -1.57 26.85
N LYS A 113 14.96 -1.15 26.37
CA LYS A 113 13.75 -1.92 26.11
C LYS A 113 12.70 -0.99 25.50
N GLU A 114 13.08 -0.18 24.52
CA GLU A 114 12.10 0.17 23.50
C GLU A 114 11.76 -1.15 22.80
N SER A 115 10.58 -1.68 23.10
CA SER A 115 10.03 -2.86 22.45
C SER A 115 9.76 -2.52 20.99
N TYR A 116 10.82 -2.51 20.18
CA TYR A 116 10.73 -2.51 18.74
C TYR A 116 10.05 -3.82 18.35
N GLN A 117 8.77 -3.76 18.04
CA GLN A 117 8.07 -4.87 17.40
C GLN A 117 8.34 -4.73 15.90
N PRO A 118 9.28 -5.49 15.32
CA PRO A 118 9.51 -5.43 13.89
C PRO A 118 8.19 -5.72 13.17
N SER A 119 7.88 -4.95 12.13
CA SER A 119 6.69 -5.20 11.31
C SER A 119 6.78 -6.59 10.70
N PHE A 120 5.63 -7.20 10.36
CA PHE A 120 5.57 -8.53 9.75
C PHE A 120 6.54 -8.67 8.56
N HIS A 121 6.57 -7.66 7.68
CA HIS A 121 7.48 -7.62 6.54
C HIS A 121 8.95 -7.62 6.99
N SER A 122 9.30 -6.77 7.97
CA SER A 122 10.65 -6.69 8.53
C SER A 122 11.09 -8.03 9.14
N GLN A 123 10.20 -8.74 9.84
CA GLN A 123 10.50 -10.05 10.40
C GLN A 123 10.78 -11.09 9.32
N VAL A 124 10.02 -11.08 8.23
CA VAL A 124 10.24 -11.97 7.08
C VAL A 124 11.59 -11.70 6.42
N PHE A 125 11.95 -10.42 6.21
CA PHE A 125 13.24 -10.05 5.64
C PHE A 125 14.41 -10.41 6.56
N GLU A 126 14.32 -10.11 7.86
CA GLU A 126 15.36 -10.43 8.83
C GLU A 126 15.61 -11.95 8.91
N LEU A 127 14.54 -12.76 8.91
CA LEU A 127 14.67 -14.22 8.89
C LEU A 127 15.25 -14.71 7.56
N LYS A 128 14.96 -14.05 6.45
CA LYS A 128 15.56 -14.40 5.15
C LYS A 128 17.04 -14.05 5.07
N GLU A 129 17.44 -12.90 5.60
CA GLU A 129 18.83 -12.49 5.71
C GLU A 129 19.62 -13.41 6.64
N LYS A 130 18.98 -13.94 7.67
CA LYS A 130 19.51 -15.01 8.53
C LYS A 130 19.61 -16.38 7.85
N GLY A 131 19.18 -16.50 6.58
CA GLY A 131 19.34 -17.70 5.76
C GLY A 131 18.24 -18.75 5.90
N TYR A 132 17.13 -18.45 6.60
CA TYR A 132 16.03 -19.41 6.75
C TYR A 132 15.30 -19.66 5.41
N SER A 133 14.79 -20.88 5.25
CA SER A 133 14.00 -21.25 4.09
C SER A 133 12.60 -20.61 4.14
N ASN A 134 11.96 -20.44 2.97
CA ASN A 134 10.62 -19.83 2.92
C ASN A 134 9.58 -20.64 3.74
N GLU A 135 9.80 -21.95 3.89
CA GLU A 135 8.96 -22.86 4.68
C GLU A 135 9.17 -22.69 6.18
N GLU A 136 10.41 -22.49 6.61
CA GLU A 136 10.76 -22.25 8.00
C GLU A 136 10.26 -20.89 8.47
N ILE A 137 10.34 -19.87 7.61
CA ILE A 137 9.79 -18.55 7.88
C ILE A 137 8.27 -18.62 8.02
N ALA A 138 7.59 -19.33 7.11
CA ALA A 138 6.15 -19.56 7.15
C ALA A 138 5.71 -20.25 8.46
N ARG A 139 6.44 -21.29 8.87
CA ARG A 139 6.16 -22.01 10.13
C ARG A 139 6.43 -21.15 11.37
N LYS A 140 7.45 -20.28 11.35
CA LYS A 140 7.83 -19.42 12.48
C LYS A 140 6.87 -18.25 12.70
N LEU A 141 6.28 -17.74 11.63
CA LEU A 141 5.34 -16.61 11.64
C LEU A 141 3.86 -17.03 11.59
N ASP A 142 3.61 -18.33 11.59
CA ASP A 142 2.27 -18.94 11.43
C ASP A 142 1.54 -18.37 10.20
N LYS A 143 2.20 -18.48 9.04
CA LYS A 143 1.74 -18.00 7.74
C LYS A 143 1.85 -19.07 6.67
N GLY A 144 1.16 -18.88 5.56
CA GLY A 144 1.26 -19.78 4.41
C GLY A 144 2.62 -19.67 3.72
N LYS A 145 3.19 -20.80 3.27
CA LYS A 145 4.40 -20.80 2.39
C LYS A 145 4.21 -19.87 1.19
N THR A 146 3.01 -19.91 0.59
CA THR A 146 2.62 -19.08 -0.55
C THR A 146 2.60 -17.59 -0.20
N GLU A 147 2.20 -17.22 1.01
CA GLU A 147 2.14 -15.81 1.45
C GLU A 147 3.55 -15.24 1.57
N ILE A 148 4.47 -16.00 2.16
CA ILE A 148 5.88 -15.61 2.27
C ILE A 148 6.54 -15.52 0.88
N GLU A 149 6.28 -16.49 0.01
CA GLU A 149 6.80 -16.48 -1.36
C GLU A 149 6.26 -15.29 -2.18
N LEU A 150 4.97 -14.99 -2.02
CA LEU A 150 4.32 -13.86 -2.67
C LEU A 150 4.89 -12.53 -2.18
N LEU A 151 5.13 -12.41 -0.87
CA LEU A 151 5.78 -11.24 -0.25
C LEU A 151 7.13 -10.94 -0.91
N PHE A 152 7.96 -11.97 -1.10
CA PHE A 152 9.25 -11.82 -1.78
C PHE A 152 9.11 -11.48 -3.27
N LYS A 153 8.09 -12.02 -3.94
CA LYS A 153 7.86 -11.76 -5.36
C LYS A 153 7.42 -10.33 -5.64
N PHE A 154 6.66 -9.71 -4.72
CA PHE A 154 6.26 -8.31 -4.83
C PHE A 154 7.40 -7.33 -4.51
N HIS A 155 8.33 -7.71 -3.62
CA HIS A 155 9.46 -6.86 -3.22
C HIS A 155 10.69 -7.00 -4.12
N GLN A 156 10.82 -8.08 -4.89
CA GLN A 156 11.85 -8.20 -5.91
C GLN A 156 11.53 -7.23 -7.06
N LYS A 157 12.33 -6.16 -7.18
CA LYS A 157 12.32 -5.31 -8.39
C LYS A 157 12.41 -6.21 -9.61
N PRO A 158 11.62 -5.97 -10.68
CA PRO A 158 11.70 -6.78 -11.89
C PRO A 158 13.09 -6.59 -12.51
N THR A 159 14.00 -7.52 -12.23
CA THR A 159 15.28 -7.60 -12.93
C THR A 159 14.95 -7.95 -14.37
N LYS A 160 15.01 -6.97 -15.26
CA LYS A 160 15.08 -7.19 -16.71
C LYS A 160 16.19 -8.22 -16.95
N LYS A 161 15.82 -9.45 -17.31
CA LYS A 161 16.76 -10.38 -17.92
C LYS A 161 17.26 -9.71 -19.19
N THR A 162 18.55 -9.43 -19.22
CA THR A 162 19.29 -8.99 -20.41
C THR A 162 19.58 -10.22 -21.26
#